data_AF-A0A6B0WCF2-F1
#
_entry.id   AF-A0A6B0WCF2-F1
#
_cell.length_a   1.000
_cell.length_b   1.000
_cell.length_c   1.000
_cell.angle_alpha   90.00
_cell.angle_beta   90.00
_cell.angle_gamma   90.00
#
_symmetry.space_group_name_H-M   'P 1'
#
loop_
_entity.id
_entity.type
_entity.pdbx_description
1 polymer ?
#
loop_
_entity_poly.entity_id
_entity_poly.type
_entity_poly.pdbx_seq_one_letter_code
_entity_poly.pdbx_strand_id
1 'polypeptide(L)' 'MKTLLVLRHAKSSWKHRDTSDHDRPLNKRGKRDAPRMGRVVAAQGLCPDVIVSSTAKRARWTADEVAQHAGYEGTVQLER' A
#
# COMPACT_ATOMS: atom_id res chain seq x y z
N MET A 1 -11.39 20.32 9.05
CA MET A 1 -10.64 19.38 9.92
C MET A 1 -9.76 18.53 9.03
N LYS A 2 -8.54 18.14 9.46
CA LYS A 2 -7.63 17.29 8.67
C LYS A 2 -7.60 15.88 9.26
N THR A 3 -7.56 14.87 8.41
CA THR A 3 -7.49 13.45 8.80
C THR A 3 -6.19 12.86 8.28
N LEU A 4 -5.47 12.11 9.12
CA LEU A 4 -4.26 11.40 8.73
C LEU A 4 -4.48 9.90 8.92
N LEU A 5 -4.32 9.13 7.84
CA LEU A 5 -4.32 7.67 7.89
C LEU A 5 -2.88 7.17 7.84
N VAL A 6 -2.51 6.29 8.77
CA VAL A 6 -1.20 5.66 8.80
C VAL A 6 -1.36 4.18 8.47
N LEU A 7 -0.70 3.74 7.41
CA LEU A 7 -0.76 2.36 6.93
C LEU A 7 0.65 1.76 6.87
N ARG A 8 0.82 0.60 7.49
CA ARG A 8 2.01 -0.23 7.30
C ARG A 8 1.87 -1.06 6.02
N HIS A 9 2.97 -1.24 5.29
CA HIS A 9 3.01 -2.16 4.14
C HIS A 9 2.48 -3.56 4.50
N ALA A 10 1.83 -4.22 3.55
CA ALA A 10 1.32 -5.56 3.72
C ALA A 10 2.47 -6.60 3.83
N LYS A 11 2.13 -7.85 4.13
CA LYS A 11 3.13 -8.88 4.45
C LYS A 11 4.07 -9.15 3.27
N SER A 12 5.38 -9.00 3.50
CA SER A 12 6.44 -9.27 2.51
C SER A 12 6.77 -10.76 2.36
N SER A 13 7.43 -11.11 1.26
CA SER A 13 7.98 -12.43 0.97
C SER A 13 9.44 -12.53 1.40
N TRP A 14 9.84 -13.68 1.93
CA TRP A 14 11.24 -14.01 2.23
C TRP A 14 11.83 -15.07 1.29
N LYS A 15 11.10 -15.43 0.23
CA LYS A 15 11.46 -16.55 -0.66
C LYS A 15 12.67 -16.27 -1.57
N HIS A 16 13.05 -15.00 -1.74
CA HIS A 16 14.14 -14.62 -2.62
C HIS A 16 15.32 -14.17 -1.75
N ARG A 17 16.28 -15.08 -1.52
CA ARG A 17 17.46 -14.80 -0.68
C ARG A 17 18.40 -13.77 -1.32
N ASP A 18 18.35 -13.62 -2.64
CA ASP A 18 19.22 -12.73 -3.40
C ASP A 18 18.59 -11.37 -3.72
N THR A 19 17.41 -11.06 -3.17
CA THR A 19 16.74 -9.77 -3.36
C THR A 19 17.09 -8.83 -2.22
N SER A 20 17.45 -7.59 -2.56
CA SER A 20 17.67 -6.53 -1.57
C SER A 20 16.42 -6.34 -0.68
N ASP A 21 16.58 -5.84 0.56
CA ASP A 21 15.42 -5.58 1.42
C ASP A 21 14.43 -4.63 0.74
N HIS A 22 14.95 -3.61 0.04
CA HIS A 22 14.14 -2.59 -0.61
C HIS A 22 13.30 -3.17 -1.76
N ASP A 23 13.87 -4.11 -2.52
CA ASP A 23 13.20 -4.81 -3.63
C ASP A 23 12.31 -5.98 -3.17
N ARG A 24 12.26 -6.26 -1.87
CA ARG A 24 11.50 -7.40 -1.33
C ARG A 24 10.00 -7.27 -1.64
N PRO A 25 9.40 -8.23 -2.39
CA PRO A 25 8.01 -8.13 -2.81
C PRO A 25 7.04 -8.54 -1.70
N LEU A 26 5.74 -8.29 -1.92
CA LEU A 26 4.66 -8.88 -1.12
C LEU A 26 4.57 -10.40 -1.31
N ASN A 27 4.15 -11.12 -0.26
CA ASN A 27 3.79 -12.53 -0.39
C ASN A 27 2.32 -12.71 -0.78
N LYS A 28 1.87 -13.96 -0.97
CA LYS A 28 0.47 -14.28 -1.33
C LYS A 28 -0.56 -13.66 -0.37
N ARG A 29 -0.28 -13.66 0.93
CA ARG A 29 -1.15 -13.03 1.94
C ARG A 29 -1.14 -11.50 1.79
N GLY A 30 0.03 -10.88 1.63
CA GLY A 30 0.14 -9.44 1.47
C GLY A 30 -0.63 -8.93 0.24
N LYS A 31 -0.52 -9.65 -0.88
CA LYS A 31 -1.26 -9.35 -2.12
C LYS A 31 -2.78 -9.42 -1.98
N ARG A 32 -3.29 -10.27 -1.08
CA ARG A 32 -4.73 -10.37 -0.81
C ARG A 32 -5.18 -9.32 0.22
N ASP A 33 -4.35 -9.04 1.22
CA ASP A 33 -4.70 -8.16 2.32
C ASP A 33 -4.69 -6.67 1.89
N ALA A 34 -3.82 -6.26 0.95
CA ALA A 34 -3.75 -4.86 0.49
C ALA A 34 -5.04 -4.38 -0.22
N PRO A 35 -5.61 -5.09 -1.23
CA PRO A 35 -6.92 -4.76 -1.81
C PRO A 35 -8.05 -4.69 -0.78
N ARG A 36 -8.01 -5.59 0.22
CA ARG A 36 -9.01 -5.62 1.29
C ARG A 36 -8.96 -4.33 2.11
N MET A 37 -7.77 -3.81 2.40
CA MET A 37 -7.64 -2.55 3.13
C MET A 37 -8.15 -1.35 2.31
N GLY A 38 -7.93 -1.31 1.00
CA GLY A 38 -8.54 -0.28 0.15
C GLY A 38 -10.06 -0.29 0.21
N ARG A 39 -10.69 -1.48 0.16
CA ARG A 39 -12.14 -1.61 0.33
C ARG A 39 -12.64 -1.15 1.71
N VAL A 40 -11.86 -1.37 2.77
CA VAL A 40 -12.19 -0.87 4.12
C VAL A 40 -12.15 0.65 4.15
N VAL A 41 -11.13 1.27 3.54
CA VAL A 41 -11.01 2.73 3.43
C VAL A 41 -12.20 3.33 2.68
N ALA A 42 -12.58 2.74 1.54
CA ALA A 42 -13.75 3.15 0.77
C ALA A 42 -15.05 3.02 1.59
N ALA A 43 -15.27 1.87 2.23
CA ALA A 43 -16.49 1.60 3.01
C ALA A 43 -16.66 2.54 4.21
N GLN A 44 -15.57 3.10 4.73
CA GLN A 44 -15.61 4.08 5.83
C GLN A 44 -15.74 5.54 5.33
N GLY A 45 -15.77 5.78 4.01
CA GLY A 45 -15.78 7.14 3.46
C GLY A 45 -14.48 7.90 3.73
N LEU A 46 -13.35 7.18 3.82
CA LEU A 46 -12.05 7.73 4.21
C LEU A 46 -11.06 7.78 3.03
N CYS A 47 -11.54 7.85 1.78
CA CYS A 47 -10.64 7.98 0.62
C CYS A 47 -9.75 9.22 0.80
N PRO A 48 -8.41 9.08 0.83
CA PRO A 48 -7.52 10.23 1.03
C PRO A 48 -7.48 11.15 -0.19
N ASP A 49 -7.23 12.44 0.05
CA ASP A 49 -6.92 13.40 -1.03
C ASP A 49 -5.49 13.21 -1.57
N VAL A 50 -4.58 12.75 -0.71
CA VAL A 50 -3.16 12.52 -1.03
C VAL A 50 -2.70 11.21 -0.41
N ILE A 51 -1.97 10.41 -1.18
CA ILE A 51 -1.29 9.20 -0.69
C ILE A 51 0.21 9.36 -0.92
N VAL A 52 0.99 9.23 0.15
CA VAL A 52 2.46 9.19 0.13
C VAL A 52 2.91 7.83 0.62
N SER A 53 3.85 7.19 -0.09
CA SER A 53 4.38 5.87 0.25
C SER A 53 5.90 5.82 0.11
N SER A 54 6.53 4.90 0.84
CA SER A 54 7.94 4.60 0.65
C SER A 54 8.20 3.99 -0.73
N THR A 55 9.35 4.30 -1.32
CA THR A 55 9.85 3.68 -2.56
C THR A 55 10.07 2.16 -2.48
N ALA A 56 10.13 1.57 -1.26
CA ALA A 56 10.32 0.12 -1.10
C ALA A 56 9.21 -0.67 -1.81
N LYS A 57 9.56 -1.72 -2.56
CA LYS A 57 8.63 -2.44 -3.45
C LYS A 57 7.36 -2.91 -2.75
N ARG A 58 7.50 -3.44 -1.52
CA ARG A 58 6.36 -3.86 -0.67
C ARG A 58 5.43 -2.71 -0.28
N ALA A 59 5.99 -1.53 0.00
CA ALA A 59 5.23 -0.36 0.43
C ALA A 59 4.50 0.27 -0.75
N ARG A 60 5.21 0.48 -1.87
CA ARG A 60 4.63 0.92 -3.14
C ARG A 60 3.45 0.05 -3.57
N TRP A 61 3.65 -1.26 -3.70
CA TRP A 61 2.56 -2.17 -4.09
C TRP A 61 1.39 -2.18 -3.10
N THR A 62 1.66 -2.04 -1.80
CA THR A 62 0.55 -1.96 -0.83
C THR A 62 -0.26 -0.68 -1.07
N ALA A 63 0.42 0.44 -1.28
CA ALA A 63 -0.23 1.73 -1.52
C ALA A 63 -1.01 1.75 -2.84
N ASP A 64 -0.45 1.21 -3.92
CA ASP A 64 -1.12 1.13 -5.23
C ASP A 64 -2.43 0.32 -5.13
N GLU A 65 -2.39 -0.86 -4.51
CA GLU A 65 -3.57 -1.71 -4.33
C GLU A 65 -4.62 -1.06 -3.41
N VAL A 66 -4.19 -0.37 -2.36
CA VAL A 66 -5.09 0.37 -1.47
C VAL A 66 -5.72 1.54 -2.20
N ALA A 67 -4.94 2.34 -2.94
CA ALA A 67 -5.42 3.47 -3.73
C ALA A 67 -6.50 3.04 -4.72
N GLN A 68 -6.20 2.01 -5.53
CA GLN A 68 -7.13 1.48 -6.51
C GLN A 68 -8.47 1.05 -5.87
N HIS A 69 -8.41 0.33 -4.75
CA HIS A 69 -9.61 -0.20 -4.10
C HIS A 69 -10.31 0.77 -3.14
N ALA A 70 -9.64 1.87 -2.78
CA ALA A 70 -10.23 2.98 -2.03
C ALA A 70 -11.03 3.94 -2.93
N GLY A 71 -10.89 3.83 -4.27
CA GLY A 71 -11.44 4.78 -5.23
C GLY A 71 -10.58 6.03 -5.39
N TYR A 72 -9.29 5.94 -5.10
CA TYR A 72 -8.36 7.07 -5.27
C TYR A 72 -8.05 7.28 -6.75
N GLU A 73 -8.35 8.48 -7.26
CA GLU A 73 -8.13 8.84 -8.68
C GLU A 73 -6.76 9.48 -8.92
N GLY A 74 -6.04 9.85 -7.85
CA GLY A 74 -4.73 10.47 -7.94
C GLY A 74 -3.59 9.47 -8.16
N THR A 75 -2.38 10.00 -8.28
CA THR A 75 -1.15 9.19 -8.31
C THR A 75 -0.53 9.08 -6.93
N VAL A 76 -0.17 7.87 -6.51
CA VAL A 76 0.57 7.65 -5.26
C VAL A 76 1.95 8.32 -5.37
N GLN A 77 2.24 9.24 -4.45
CA GLN A 77 3.53 9.92 -4.37
C GLN A 77 4.53 9.01 -3.65
N LEU A 78 5.74 8.87 -4.23
CA LEU A 78 6.76 7.99 -3.70
C LEU A 78 7.92 8.80 -3.13
N GLU A 79 8.20 8.59 -1.84
CA GLU A 79 9.27 9.27 -1.10
C GLU A 79 10.23 8.23 -0.52
N ARG A 80 11.52 8.58 -0.37
CA ARG A 80 12.56 7.64 0.10
C ARG A 80 12.85 7.77 1.59
#